data_AF-A0A9Y3VYW8-F1
#
_entry.id   AF-A0A9Y3VYW8-F1
#
_cell.length_a   1.000
_cell.length_b   1.000
_cell.length_c   1.000
_cell.angle_alpha   90.00
_cell.angle_beta   90.00
_cell.angle_gamma   90.00
#
_symmetry.space_group_name_H-M   'P 1'
#
loop_
_entity.id
_entity.type
_entity.pdbx_description
1 polymer ?
#
loop_
_entity_poly.entity_id
_entity_poly.type
_entity_poly.pdbx_seq_one_letter_code
_entity_poly.pdbx_strand_id
1 'polypeptide(L)'
;MLIKEYRVILPISVEEYQVGQLYSVAEASKNETGGGEGVEVLKNEPYEKDGEKGQYTHKIYHLQSKVPSFVRMLAPASALNIHEKAWNAYPYCRTVITNEYMKDNFLIKIETWHKPDMGHLENVHGLDAETWKKVDVVYIDIADRSQVEPKDYKPEEDPCKFKSVKTGRGPLGPDWKKELPNKKDCPHMCAYKLVTVKFKWWGLQNKVENFIQKQEKRLFTNFHRQLFCWIDKWIELNMEDIRRMEEQTRRELDEMRVKDPVKGMVALED
;
A
#
# COMPACT_ATOMS: atom_id res chain seq x y z
N MET A 1 -18.95 -6.24 -6.31
CA MET A 1 -18.16 -5.38 -5.40
C MET A 1 -17.80 -6.22 -4.21
N LEU A 2 -16.50 -6.42 -4.02
CA LEU A 2 -15.93 -7.21 -2.95
C LEU A 2 -15.20 -6.26 -2.00
N ILE A 3 -15.57 -6.30 -0.72
CA ILE A 3 -15.03 -5.40 0.31
C ILE A 3 -14.29 -6.24 1.36
N LYS A 4 -13.05 -5.86 1.67
CA LYS A 4 -12.24 -6.43 2.74
C LYS A 4 -11.59 -5.32 3.55
N GLU A 5 -11.42 -5.53 4.85
CA GLU A 5 -10.63 -4.63 5.70
C GLU A 5 -9.32 -5.32 6.09
N TYR A 6 -8.19 -4.79 5.64
CA TYR A 6 -6.88 -5.28 6.05
C TYR A 6 -6.39 -4.49 7.25
N ARG A 7 -6.17 -5.17 8.37
CA ARG A 7 -5.64 -4.58 9.60
C ARG A 7 -4.15 -4.89 9.70
N VAL A 8 -3.32 -3.85 9.67
CA VAL A 8 -1.87 -3.97 9.80
C VAL A 8 -1.42 -3.31 11.10
N ILE A 9 -1.06 -4.13 12.08
CA ILE A 9 -0.49 -3.67 13.35
C ILE A 9 0.99 -3.43 13.12
N LEU A 10 1.55 -2.35 13.67
CA LEU A 10 2.95 -1.97 13.48
C LEU A 10 3.59 -1.50 14.79
N PRO A 11 4.89 -1.79 15.01
CA PRO A 11 5.67 -1.35 16.18
C PRO A 11 6.27 0.05 15.99
N ILE A 12 5.44 0.98 15.51
CA ILE A 12 5.75 2.40 15.30
C ILE A 12 4.53 3.24 15.71
N SER A 13 4.70 4.53 15.97
CA SER A 13 3.58 5.42 16.29
C SER A 13 2.81 5.85 15.04
N VAL A 14 1.64 6.46 15.23
CA VAL A 14 0.86 7.06 14.15
C VAL A 14 1.65 8.20 13.49
N GLU A 15 2.33 9.03 14.29
CA GLU A 15 3.14 10.14 13.81
C GLU A 15 4.36 9.65 13.00
N GLU A 16 5.04 8.62 13.49
CA GLU A 16 6.17 7.99 12.79
C GLU A 16 5.71 7.36 11.45
N TYR A 17 4.54 6.72 11.44
CA TYR A 17 3.99 6.10 10.23
C TYR A 17 3.74 7.13 9.13
N GLN A 18 3.33 8.37 9.46
CA GLN A 18 3.12 9.41 8.45
C GLN A 18 4.37 9.64 7.59
N VAL A 19 5.54 9.73 8.23
CA VAL A 19 6.83 9.90 7.54
C VAL A 19 7.25 8.59 6.86
N GLY A 20 7.22 7.48 7.59
CA GLY A 20 7.67 6.18 7.09
C GLY A 20 6.89 5.69 5.88
N GLN A 21 5.57 5.91 5.85
CA GLN A 21 4.73 5.56 4.71
C GLN A 21 5.15 6.34 3.45
N LEU A 22 5.36 7.64 3.55
CA LEU A 22 5.70 8.47 2.39
C LEU A 22 7.09 8.12 1.84
N TYR A 23 8.07 7.92 2.73
CA TYR A 23 9.39 7.40 2.37
C TYR A 23 9.28 6.04 1.65
N SER A 24 8.58 5.08 2.25
CA SER A 24 8.45 3.74 1.69
C SER A 24 7.68 3.72 0.38
N VAL A 25 6.70 4.60 0.18
CA VAL A 25 6.00 4.74 -1.11
C VAL A 25 6.96 5.22 -2.19
N ALA A 26 7.83 6.19 -1.89
CA ALA A 26 8.82 6.68 -2.84
C ALA A 26 9.80 5.56 -3.25
N GLU A 27 10.38 4.85 -2.28
CA GLU A 27 11.33 3.76 -2.55
C GLU A 27 10.67 2.55 -3.23
N ALA A 28 9.47 2.15 -2.80
CA ALA A 28 8.72 1.09 -3.47
C ALA A 28 8.36 1.46 -4.91
N SER A 29 8.01 2.72 -5.18
CA SER A 29 7.74 3.18 -6.54
C SER A 29 8.97 3.04 -7.43
N LYS A 30 10.16 3.37 -6.91
CA LYS A 30 11.43 3.20 -7.64
C LYS A 30 11.73 1.72 -7.93
N ASN A 31 11.46 0.84 -6.97
CA ASN A 31 11.67 -0.60 -7.14
C ASN A 31 10.74 -1.23 -8.19
N GLU A 32 9.61 -0.60 -8.48
CA GLU A 32 8.60 -1.09 -9.44
C GLU A 32 8.67 -0.42 -10.82
N THR A 33 9.53 0.58 -11.02
CA THR A 33 9.52 1.43 -12.23
C THR A 33 10.73 1.21 -13.12
N GLY A 34 10.48 0.82 -14.38
CA GLY A 34 11.49 0.54 -15.39
C GLY A 34 10.88 -0.11 -16.64
N GLY A 35 11.57 -0.01 -17.78
CA GLY A 35 11.19 -0.68 -19.03
C GLY A 35 9.85 -0.23 -19.62
N GLY A 36 9.49 1.04 -19.41
CA GLY A 36 8.21 1.62 -19.81
C GLY A 36 7.08 1.42 -18.79
N GLU A 37 7.29 0.60 -17.75
CA GLU A 37 6.30 0.22 -16.74
C GLU A 37 6.58 0.85 -15.38
N GLY A 38 5.58 0.81 -14.49
CA GLY A 38 5.68 1.30 -13.12
C GLY A 38 4.92 2.60 -12.88
N VAL A 39 5.48 3.49 -12.06
CA VAL A 39 4.77 4.65 -11.49
C VAL A 39 5.15 5.94 -12.21
N GLU A 40 4.16 6.70 -12.66
CA GLU A 40 4.30 8.07 -13.13
C GLU A 40 3.51 9.01 -12.22
N VAL A 41 4.14 10.09 -11.74
CA VAL A 41 3.50 11.05 -10.83
C VAL A 41 3.10 12.32 -11.58
N LEU A 42 1.80 12.47 -11.86
CA LEU A 42 1.26 13.63 -12.58
C LEU A 42 1.07 14.85 -11.68
N LYS A 43 0.58 14.63 -10.45
CA LYS A 43 0.34 15.69 -9.48
C LYS A 43 0.74 15.24 -8.08
N ASN A 44 1.31 16.16 -7.33
CA ASN A 44 1.55 16.05 -5.89
C ASN A 44 1.47 17.46 -5.29
N GLU A 45 0.30 17.82 -4.78
CA GLU A 45 0.01 19.19 -4.33
C GLU A 45 -0.85 19.19 -3.05
N PRO A 46 -0.69 20.17 -2.16
CA PRO A 46 -1.60 20.32 -1.03
C PRO A 46 -3.02 20.64 -1.55
N TYR A 47 -4.04 20.19 -0.81
CA TYR A 47 -5.44 20.55 -1.08
C TYR A 47 -6.16 20.97 0.20
N GLU A 48 -7.20 21.77 0.02
CA GLU A 48 -8.17 22.12 1.05
C GLU A 48 -9.57 22.03 0.41
N LYS A 49 -10.45 21.21 0.99
CA LYS A 49 -11.83 21.06 0.52
C LYS A 49 -12.77 20.78 1.68
N ASP A 50 -13.85 21.55 1.78
CA ASP A 50 -14.89 21.36 2.81
C ASP A 50 -14.34 21.29 4.26
N GLY A 51 -13.25 22.01 4.53
CA GLY A 51 -12.54 22.03 5.82
C GLY A 51 -11.52 20.89 6.03
N GLU A 52 -11.48 19.90 5.13
CA GLU A 52 -10.44 18.87 5.09
C GLU A 52 -9.18 19.42 4.40
N LYS A 53 -8.02 19.25 5.04
CA LYS A 53 -6.71 19.64 4.51
C LYS A 53 -5.83 18.42 4.38
N GLY A 54 -5.04 18.36 3.31
CA GLY A 54 -4.14 17.25 3.11
C GLY A 54 -3.26 17.39 1.87
N GLN A 55 -2.71 16.26 1.44
CA GLN A 55 -1.97 16.14 0.20
C GLN A 55 -2.79 15.37 -0.84
N TYR A 56 -2.91 15.94 -2.03
CA TYR A 56 -3.51 15.29 -3.19
C TYR A 56 -2.41 14.77 -4.09
N THR A 57 -2.54 13.52 -4.54
CA THR A 57 -1.67 12.94 -5.56
C THR A 57 -2.50 12.37 -6.70
N HIS A 58 -1.94 12.46 -7.91
CA HIS A 58 -2.45 11.78 -9.10
C HIS A 58 -1.30 11.04 -9.74
N LYS A 59 -1.40 9.72 -9.82
CA LYS A 59 -0.41 8.85 -10.43
C LYS A 59 -1.04 7.99 -11.53
N ILE A 60 -0.20 7.55 -12.46
CA ILE A 60 -0.52 6.49 -13.40
C ILE A 60 0.35 5.29 -13.06
N TYR A 61 -0.27 4.11 -12.96
CA TYR A 61 0.45 2.85 -12.98
C TYR A 61 0.40 2.24 -14.39
N HIS A 62 1.57 2.10 -15.00
CA HIS A 62 1.79 1.44 -16.29
C HIS A 62 2.08 -0.04 -16.04
N LEU A 63 1.11 -0.92 -16.34
CA LEU A 63 1.12 -2.32 -15.86
C LEU A 63 1.24 -3.38 -16.97
N GLN A 64 1.80 -3.02 -18.13
CA GLN A 64 1.72 -3.80 -19.36
C GLN A 64 2.08 -5.28 -19.18
N SER A 65 3.31 -5.62 -18.82
CA SER A 65 3.74 -7.01 -18.57
C SER A 65 3.53 -7.46 -17.12
N LYS A 66 3.27 -6.51 -16.21
CA LYS A 66 3.04 -6.76 -14.78
C LYS A 66 1.68 -7.37 -14.44
N VAL A 67 0.67 -7.27 -15.31
CA VAL A 67 -0.65 -7.94 -15.12
C VAL A 67 -0.66 -9.39 -15.63
N PRO A 68 -1.55 -10.26 -15.08
CA PRO A 68 -1.69 -11.63 -15.56
C PRO A 68 -1.98 -11.72 -17.07
N SER A 69 -1.52 -12.79 -17.71
CA SER A 69 -1.76 -13.08 -19.15
C SER A 69 -3.24 -12.99 -19.55
N PHE A 70 -4.15 -13.51 -18.72
CA PHE A 70 -5.58 -13.42 -19.02
C PHE A 70 -6.12 -11.99 -19.05
N VAL A 71 -5.56 -11.06 -18.25
CA VAL A 71 -5.96 -9.64 -18.27
C VAL A 71 -5.42 -8.97 -19.54
N ARG A 72 -4.18 -9.27 -19.91
CA ARG A 72 -3.54 -8.75 -21.14
C ARG A 72 -4.28 -9.17 -22.41
N MET A 73 -4.83 -10.38 -22.44
CA MET A 73 -5.58 -10.90 -23.59
C MET A 73 -6.93 -10.19 -23.80
N LEU A 74 -7.49 -9.58 -22.75
CA LEU A 74 -8.85 -9.02 -22.76
C LEU A 74 -8.92 -7.51 -22.98
N ALA A 75 -7.80 -6.80 -22.80
CA ALA A 75 -7.73 -5.35 -22.91
C ALA A 75 -6.55 -4.94 -23.80
N PRO A 76 -6.72 -3.92 -24.67
CA PRO A 76 -5.60 -3.37 -25.42
C PRO A 76 -4.54 -2.82 -24.46
N ALA A 77 -3.27 -2.81 -24.86
CA ALA A 77 -2.16 -2.40 -23.99
C ALA A 77 -2.33 -0.99 -23.40
N SER A 78 -2.95 -0.06 -24.15
CA SER A 78 -3.29 1.29 -23.68
C SER A 78 -4.35 1.31 -22.58
N ALA A 79 -5.17 0.25 -22.46
CA ALA A 79 -6.20 0.10 -21.45
C ALA A 79 -5.71 -0.59 -20.17
N LEU A 80 -4.42 -0.94 -20.06
CA LEU A 80 -3.84 -1.54 -18.84
C LEU A 80 -3.31 -0.49 -17.86
N ASN A 81 -3.30 0.78 -18.26
CA ASN A 81 -2.97 1.88 -17.37
C ASN A 81 -4.13 2.13 -16.40
N ILE A 82 -3.80 2.27 -15.12
CA ILE A 82 -4.75 2.65 -14.08
C ILE A 82 -4.33 3.98 -13.47
N HIS A 83 -5.30 4.84 -13.23
CA HIS A 83 -5.07 6.12 -12.58
C HIS A 83 -5.37 5.99 -11.10
N GLU A 84 -4.39 6.31 -10.27
CA GLU A 84 -4.56 6.48 -8.84
C GLU A 84 -4.74 7.96 -8.52
N LYS A 85 -5.79 8.29 -7.78
CA LYS A 85 -5.97 9.59 -7.14
C LYS A 85 -6.08 9.37 -5.65
N ALA A 86 -5.24 10.03 -4.85
CA ALA A 86 -5.27 9.91 -3.40
C ALA A 86 -5.46 11.27 -2.74
N TRP A 87 -6.28 11.30 -1.69
CA TRP A 87 -6.52 12.41 -0.79
C TRP A 87 -6.04 11.98 0.59
N ASN A 88 -4.82 12.40 0.93
CA ASN A 88 -4.17 12.06 2.18
C ASN A 88 -4.36 13.19 3.19
N ALA A 89 -5.39 13.07 4.03
CA ALA A 89 -5.68 13.94 5.17
C ALA A 89 -5.32 13.21 6.48
N TYR A 90 -4.05 12.82 6.59
CA TYR A 90 -3.53 11.98 7.68
C TYR A 90 -4.06 12.45 9.05
N PRO A 91 -4.64 11.56 9.89
CA PRO A 91 -4.53 10.10 9.86
C PRO A 91 -5.56 9.35 8.99
N TYR A 92 -6.39 10.05 8.23
CA TYR A 92 -7.27 9.43 7.22
C TYR A 92 -6.68 9.57 5.82
N CYS A 93 -6.83 8.55 4.99
CA CYS A 93 -6.45 8.62 3.59
C CYS A 93 -7.48 7.90 2.72
N ARG A 94 -7.85 8.52 1.61
CA ARG A 94 -8.71 7.91 0.59
C ARG A 94 -7.97 7.84 -0.72
N THR A 95 -7.82 6.65 -1.26
CA THR A 95 -7.26 6.38 -2.59
C THR A 95 -8.32 5.78 -3.49
N VAL A 96 -8.43 6.31 -4.71
CA VAL A 96 -9.37 5.87 -5.74
C VAL A 96 -8.57 5.55 -7.00
N ILE A 97 -8.67 4.29 -7.42
CA ILE A 97 -8.01 3.77 -8.62
C ILE A 97 -9.07 3.45 -9.67
N THR A 98 -8.90 4.02 -10.84
CA THR A 98 -9.84 3.90 -11.97
C THR A 98 -9.12 3.51 -13.25
N ASN A 99 -9.87 2.98 -14.21
CA ASN A 99 -9.37 2.63 -15.53
C ASN A 99 -10.22 3.33 -16.61
N GLU A 100 -9.59 4.04 -17.52
CA GLU A 100 -10.30 4.86 -18.52
C GLU A 100 -11.16 4.01 -19.47
N TYR A 101 -10.68 2.83 -19.84
CA TYR A 101 -11.40 1.92 -20.74
C TYR A 101 -12.65 1.33 -20.08
N MET A 102 -12.53 0.87 -18.84
CA MET A 102 -13.63 0.26 -18.11
C MET A 102 -14.61 1.27 -17.52
N LYS A 103 -14.23 2.55 -17.38
CA LYS A 103 -15.06 3.60 -16.78
C LYS A 103 -15.61 3.14 -15.42
N ASP A 104 -16.91 3.29 -15.19
CA ASP A 104 -17.60 2.90 -13.95
C ASP A 104 -17.62 1.38 -13.68
N ASN A 105 -17.19 0.55 -14.63
CA ASN A 105 -17.11 -0.89 -14.44
C ASN A 105 -15.86 -1.32 -13.66
N PHE A 106 -14.90 -0.43 -13.42
CA PHE A 106 -13.69 -0.70 -12.65
C PHE A 106 -13.51 0.31 -11.52
N LEU A 107 -13.28 -0.17 -10.29
CA LEU A 107 -12.90 0.65 -9.15
C LEU A 107 -12.06 -0.18 -8.19
N ILE A 108 -10.94 0.37 -7.74
CA ILE A 108 -10.32 -0.04 -6.48
C ILE A 108 -10.33 1.20 -5.59
N LYS A 109 -11.00 1.13 -4.46
CA LYS A 109 -11.03 2.21 -3.47
C LYS A 109 -10.42 1.70 -2.19
N ILE A 110 -9.41 2.41 -1.69
CA ILE A 110 -8.71 2.10 -0.45
C ILE A 110 -8.95 3.26 0.50
N GLU A 111 -9.70 3.02 1.57
CA GLU A 111 -9.93 3.99 2.63
C GLU A 111 -9.16 3.52 3.86
N THR A 112 -8.33 4.38 4.44
CA THR A 112 -7.44 3.98 5.53
C THR A 112 -7.59 4.92 6.70
N TRP A 113 -7.84 4.34 7.87
CA TRP A 113 -7.65 4.99 9.15
C TRP A 113 -6.38 4.47 9.82
N HIS A 114 -5.55 5.38 10.32
CA HIS A 114 -4.40 5.06 11.17
C HIS A 114 -4.78 5.40 12.61
N LYS A 115 -4.75 4.42 13.51
CA LYS A 115 -5.18 4.59 14.91
C LYS A 115 -4.09 4.11 15.87
N PRO A 116 -3.92 4.77 17.04
CA PRO A 116 -2.95 4.38 18.05
C PRO A 116 -3.48 3.23 18.91
N ASP A 117 -3.73 2.09 18.28
CA ASP A 117 -4.28 0.90 18.92
C ASP A 117 -3.67 -0.40 18.35
N MET A 118 -4.23 -1.53 18.78
CA MET A 118 -3.82 -2.87 18.37
C MET A 118 -4.81 -3.56 17.40
N GLY A 119 -5.58 -2.80 16.62
CA GLY A 119 -6.43 -3.38 15.57
C GLY A 119 -7.79 -3.91 16.04
N HIS A 120 -8.27 -3.49 17.22
CA HIS A 120 -9.49 -4.04 17.84
C HIS A 120 -10.77 -3.20 17.58
N LEU A 121 -10.66 -2.05 16.90
CA LEU A 121 -11.83 -1.23 16.59
C LEU A 121 -12.62 -1.85 15.44
N GLU A 122 -13.89 -2.13 15.69
CA GLU A 122 -14.82 -2.61 14.67
C GLU A 122 -15.44 -1.44 13.90
N ASN A 123 -15.59 -1.60 12.58
CA ASN A 123 -16.25 -0.64 11.70
C ASN A 123 -15.76 0.81 11.84
N VAL A 124 -14.44 1.02 11.94
CA VAL A 124 -13.84 2.37 12.11
C VAL A 124 -14.18 3.34 10.96
N HIS A 125 -14.59 2.81 9.82
CA HIS A 125 -15.02 3.57 8.63
C HIS A 125 -16.49 3.99 8.66
N GLY A 126 -17.27 3.56 9.66
CA GLY A 126 -18.68 3.95 9.81
C GLY A 126 -19.59 3.45 8.70
N LEU A 127 -19.33 2.25 8.16
CA LEU A 127 -20.21 1.62 7.18
C LEU A 127 -21.57 1.28 7.82
N ASP A 128 -22.62 1.22 7.00
CA ASP A 128 -23.92 0.72 7.46
C ASP A 128 -23.82 -0.77 7.85
N ALA A 129 -24.76 -1.20 8.71
CA ALA A 129 -24.75 -2.55 9.27
C ALA A 129 -24.88 -3.67 8.22
N GLU A 130 -25.54 -3.45 7.08
CA GLU A 130 -25.69 -4.47 6.05
C GLU A 130 -24.41 -4.63 5.23
N THR A 131 -23.72 -3.52 4.94
CA THR A 131 -22.42 -3.53 4.28
C THR A 131 -21.35 -4.12 5.20
N TRP A 132 -21.29 -3.70 6.47
CA TRP A 132 -20.29 -4.18 7.42
C TRP A 132 -20.33 -5.70 7.61
N LYS A 133 -21.51 -6.29 7.68
CA LYS A 133 -21.69 -7.76 7.79
C LYS A 133 -21.05 -8.56 6.64
N LYS A 134 -20.77 -7.93 5.50
CA LYS A 134 -20.16 -8.55 4.31
C LYS A 134 -18.66 -8.29 4.22
N VAL A 135 -18.11 -7.44 5.10
CA VAL A 135 -16.68 -7.13 5.13
C VAL A 135 -15.93 -8.27 5.80
N ASP A 136 -14.98 -8.85 5.07
CA ASP A 136 -14.02 -9.81 5.60
C ASP A 136 -12.84 -9.05 6.22
N VAL A 137 -12.62 -9.23 7.52
CA VAL A 137 -11.52 -8.60 8.27
C VAL A 137 -10.30 -9.51 8.23
N VAL A 138 -9.23 -9.03 7.60
CA VAL A 138 -7.99 -9.77 7.38
C VAL A 138 -6.85 -9.11 8.14
N TYR A 139 -6.23 -9.82 9.07
CA TYR A 139 -5.03 -9.34 9.74
C TYR A 139 -3.79 -9.66 8.91
N ILE A 140 -2.93 -8.67 8.73
CA ILE A 140 -1.60 -8.84 8.14
C ILE A 140 -0.59 -8.79 9.28
N ASP A 141 0.17 -9.86 9.43
CA ASP A 141 1.27 -9.94 10.40
C ASP A 141 2.60 -9.82 9.67
N ILE A 142 3.27 -8.68 9.83
CA ILE A 142 4.54 -8.41 9.16
C ILE A 142 5.68 -9.35 9.59
N ALA A 143 5.54 -10.04 10.73
CA ALA A 143 6.51 -11.04 11.20
C ALA A 143 6.18 -12.47 10.75
N ASP A 144 4.97 -12.72 10.23
CA ASP A 144 4.56 -14.07 9.84
C ASP A 144 5.10 -14.43 8.46
N ARG A 145 6.15 -15.27 8.43
CA ARG A 145 6.78 -15.74 7.19
C ARG A 145 5.82 -16.48 6.27
N SER A 146 4.75 -17.10 6.80
CA SER A 146 3.76 -17.83 5.99
C SER A 146 2.88 -16.91 5.13
N GLN A 147 2.81 -15.61 5.46
CA GLN A 147 2.06 -14.61 4.72
C GLN A 147 2.85 -14.00 3.55
N VAL A 148 4.10 -14.38 3.38
CA VAL A 148 5.00 -13.88 2.33
C VAL A 148 5.21 -14.94 1.26
N GLU A 149 4.92 -14.60 0.02
CA GLU A 149 5.15 -15.49 -1.11
C GLU A 149 6.64 -15.85 -1.23
N PRO A 150 7.00 -17.11 -1.53
CA PRO A 150 8.41 -17.52 -1.63
C PRO A 150 9.27 -16.63 -2.53
N LYS A 151 8.70 -16.15 -3.64
CA LYS A 151 9.39 -15.29 -4.60
C LYS A 151 9.57 -13.83 -4.17
N ASP A 152 8.80 -13.38 -3.18
CA ASP A 152 8.88 -12.01 -2.65
C ASP A 152 9.81 -11.92 -1.44
N TYR A 153 10.12 -13.06 -0.83
CA TYR A 153 10.89 -13.07 0.40
C TYR A 153 12.34 -12.66 0.15
N LYS A 154 12.74 -11.62 0.87
CA LYS A 154 14.13 -11.16 0.97
C LYS A 154 14.56 -11.10 2.44
N PRO A 155 15.69 -11.73 2.83
CA PRO A 155 16.16 -11.71 4.21
C PRO A 155 16.36 -10.32 4.80
N GLU A 156 16.78 -9.35 3.99
CA GLU A 156 17.00 -7.95 4.37
C GLU A 156 15.70 -7.14 4.56
N GLU A 157 14.57 -7.65 4.05
CA GLU A 157 13.23 -7.11 4.22
C GLU A 157 12.42 -8.00 5.18
N ASP A 158 13.09 -8.71 6.10
CA ASP A 158 12.47 -9.58 7.10
C ASP A 158 12.47 -8.98 8.51
N PRO A 159 11.33 -8.49 9.03
CA PRO A 159 11.21 -7.96 10.38
C PRO A 159 11.64 -8.94 11.48
N CYS A 160 11.60 -10.25 11.21
CA CYS A 160 12.05 -11.29 12.14
C CYS A 160 13.57 -11.37 12.26
N LYS A 161 14.31 -10.72 11.35
CA LYS A 161 15.78 -10.69 11.31
C LYS A 161 16.33 -9.29 11.47
N PHE A 162 15.54 -8.27 11.16
CA PHE A 162 15.93 -6.88 11.25
C PHE A 162 15.86 -6.35 12.68
N LYS A 163 16.92 -5.67 13.12
CA LYS A 163 16.94 -4.86 14.33
C LYS A 163 17.44 -3.46 13.98
N SER A 164 16.62 -2.46 14.29
CA SER A 164 16.97 -1.05 14.09
C SER A 164 18.15 -0.67 14.97
N VAL A 165 19.16 -0.05 14.37
CA VAL A 165 20.31 0.51 15.08
C VAL A 165 19.94 1.82 15.77
N LYS A 166 19.04 2.63 15.16
CA LYS A 166 18.66 3.94 15.70
C LYS A 166 17.64 3.86 16.84
N THR A 167 16.73 2.89 16.79
CA THR A 167 15.63 2.77 17.75
C THR A 167 15.71 1.55 18.66
N GLY A 168 16.55 0.57 18.31
CA GLY A 168 16.62 -0.72 19.00
C GLY A 168 15.43 -1.66 18.76
N ARG A 169 14.41 -1.23 17.99
CA ARG A 169 13.21 -2.02 17.70
C ARG A 169 13.53 -3.22 16.80
N GLY A 170 12.81 -4.31 17.04
CA GLY A 170 13.07 -5.60 16.39
C GLY A 170 14.23 -6.39 17.02
N PRO A 171 14.46 -7.64 16.59
CA PRO A 171 13.63 -8.36 15.62
C PRO A 171 12.26 -8.74 16.18
N LEU A 172 11.28 -8.89 15.30
CA LEU A 172 9.91 -9.25 15.67
C LEU A 172 9.80 -10.77 15.81
N GLY A 173 9.71 -11.27 17.04
CA GLY A 173 9.46 -12.68 17.32
C GLY A 173 7.99 -13.09 17.13
N PRO A 174 7.64 -14.38 17.22
CA PRO A 174 6.27 -14.86 17.01
C PRO A 174 5.20 -14.22 17.92
N ASP A 175 5.58 -13.86 19.15
CA ASP A 175 4.68 -13.25 20.14
C ASP A 175 4.79 -11.71 20.19
N TRP A 176 5.44 -11.07 19.21
CA TRP A 176 5.72 -9.63 19.23
C TRP A 176 4.47 -8.77 19.48
N LYS A 177 3.31 -9.14 18.92
CA LYS A 177 2.03 -8.43 19.14
C LYS A 177 1.52 -8.53 20.57
N LYS A 178 1.77 -9.64 21.27
CA LYS A 178 1.37 -9.80 22.68
C LYS A 178 2.31 -9.02 23.61
N GLU A 179 3.58 -8.94 23.25
CA GLU A 179 4.59 -8.22 24.00
C GLU A 179 4.52 -6.70 23.83
N LEU A 180 4.16 -6.25 22.62
CA LEU A 180 4.23 -4.84 22.21
C LEU A 180 3.50 -3.87 23.15
N PRO A 181 2.26 -4.13 23.62
CA PRO A 181 1.57 -3.24 24.55
C PRO A 181 2.30 -3.03 25.88
N ASN A 182 3.17 -3.96 26.28
CA ASN A 182 3.91 -3.88 27.54
C ASN A 182 5.30 -3.21 27.38
N LYS A 183 5.74 -2.92 26.15
CA LYS A 183 7.03 -2.28 25.86
C LYS A 183 6.86 -0.76 25.86
N LYS A 184 7.24 -0.10 26.97
CA LYS A 184 7.13 1.36 27.12
C LYS A 184 7.88 2.16 26.04
N ASP A 185 9.01 1.63 25.56
CA ASP A 185 9.88 2.30 24.59
C ASP A 185 9.57 1.90 23.12
N CYS A 186 8.48 1.15 22.88
CA CYS A 186 8.08 0.73 21.55
C CYS A 186 6.63 1.14 21.28
N PRO A 187 6.40 2.24 20.53
CA PRO A 187 5.04 2.66 20.19
C PRO A 187 4.36 1.67 19.27
N HIS A 188 3.04 1.80 19.15
CA HIS A 188 2.24 0.93 18.29
C HIS A 188 1.06 1.66 17.68
N MET A 189 0.63 1.15 16.53
CA MET A 189 -0.52 1.65 15.79
C MET A 189 -1.12 0.52 14.93
N CYS A 190 -2.36 0.70 14.48
CA CYS A 190 -2.98 -0.15 13.47
C CYS A 190 -3.52 0.66 12.27
N ALA A 191 -3.19 0.20 11.06
CA ALA A 191 -3.72 0.75 9.82
C ALA A 191 -4.92 -0.12 9.39
N TYR A 192 -6.11 0.47 9.41
CA TYR A 192 -7.36 -0.16 9.00
C TYR A 192 -7.65 0.18 7.54
N LYS A 193 -7.16 -0.65 6.63
CA LYS A 193 -7.23 -0.45 5.17
C LYS A 193 -8.46 -1.13 4.60
N LEU A 194 -9.55 -0.38 4.44
CA LEU A 194 -10.78 -0.85 3.82
C LEU A 194 -10.66 -0.79 2.29
N VAL A 195 -10.57 -1.95 1.65
CA VAL A 195 -10.42 -2.10 0.20
C VAL A 195 -11.73 -2.54 -0.41
N THR A 196 -12.30 -1.68 -1.24
CA THR A 196 -13.48 -1.96 -2.08
C THR A 196 -13.03 -2.18 -3.52
N VAL A 197 -13.28 -3.36 -4.06
CA VAL A 197 -13.01 -3.68 -5.47
C VAL A 197 -14.33 -3.84 -6.22
N LYS A 198 -14.45 -3.19 -7.37
CA LYS A 198 -15.53 -3.37 -8.34
C LYS A 198 -14.90 -3.75 -9.68
N PHE A 199 -15.32 -4.88 -10.24
CA PHE A 199 -14.96 -5.28 -11.60
C PHE A 199 -16.18 -5.86 -12.32
N LYS A 200 -16.90 -5.04 -13.08
CA LYS A 200 -18.12 -5.47 -13.79
C LYS A 200 -17.77 -5.91 -15.21
N TRP A 201 -17.47 -7.19 -15.36
CA TRP A 201 -17.25 -7.84 -16.66
C TRP A 201 -17.90 -9.22 -16.67
N TRP A 202 -18.69 -9.50 -17.71
CA TRP A 202 -19.45 -10.75 -17.82
C TRP A 202 -18.52 -11.98 -17.83
N GLY A 203 -18.74 -12.91 -16.90
CA GLY A 203 -17.94 -14.13 -16.75
C GLY A 203 -16.61 -13.98 -16.00
N LEU A 204 -16.17 -12.76 -15.64
CA LEU A 204 -14.86 -12.53 -15.01
C LEU A 204 -14.90 -11.77 -13.68
N GLN A 205 -16.05 -11.17 -13.33
CA GLN A 205 -16.21 -10.36 -12.12
C GLN A 205 -15.60 -11.01 -10.87
N ASN A 206 -16.10 -12.17 -10.45
CA ASN A 206 -15.65 -12.79 -9.19
C ASN A 206 -14.17 -13.17 -9.22
N LYS A 207 -13.67 -13.66 -10.36
CA LYS A 207 -12.26 -14.05 -10.51
C LYS A 207 -11.34 -12.84 -10.35
N VAL A 208 -11.66 -11.72 -11.01
CA VAL A 208 -10.83 -10.52 -10.99
C VAL A 208 -10.96 -9.76 -9.67
N GLU A 209 -12.16 -9.65 -9.09
CA GLU A 209 -12.34 -9.02 -7.77
C GLU A 209 -11.50 -9.74 -6.70
N ASN A 210 -11.50 -11.07 -6.68
CA ASN A 210 -10.66 -11.85 -5.75
C ASN A 210 -9.16 -11.75 -6.06
N PHE A 211 -8.78 -11.77 -7.34
CA PHE A 211 -7.39 -11.61 -7.75
C PHE A 211 -6.82 -10.26 -7.27
N ILE A 212 -7.55 -9.17 -7.47
CA ILE A 212 -7.15 -7.83 -7.01
C ILE A 212 -7.00 -7.82 -5.48
N GLN A 213 -7.97 -8.35 -4.73
CA GLN A 213 -7.87 -8.44 -3.27
C GLN A 213 -6.62 -9.23 -2.82
N LYS A 214 -6.26 -10.32 -3.53
CA LYS A 214 -5.03 -11.08 -3.26
C LYS A 214 -3.77 -10.24 -3.52
N GLN A 215 -3.73 -9.47 -4.60
CA GLN A 215 -2.59 -8.58 -4.90
C GLN A 215 -2.50 -7.42 -3.90
N GLU A 216 -3.61 -6.82 -3.49
CA GLU A 216 -3.62 -5.77 -2.46
C GLU A 216 -3.11 -6.30 -1.11
N LYS A 217 -3.55 -7.50 -0.69
CA LYS A 217 -3.00 -8.16 0.51
C LYS A 217 -1.49 -8.36 0.38
N ARG A 218 -1.03 -8.91 -0.74
CA ARG A 218 0.39 -9.15 -1.03
C ARG A 218 1.21 -7.85 -1.00
N LEU A 219 0.70 -6.80 -1.63
CA LEU A 219 1.29 -5.46 -1.62
C LEU A 219 1.41 -4.92 -0.19
N PHE A 220 0.32 -4.95 0.59
CA PHE A 220 0.34 -4.49 1.97
C PHE A 220 1.30 -5.29 2.84
N THR A 221 1.37 -6.62 2.69
CA THR A 221 2.33 -7.44 3.43
C THR A 221 3.76 -7.02 3.13
N ASN A 222 4.15 -6.97 1.85
CA ASN A 222 5.52 -6.66 1.46
C ASN A 222 5.89 -5.21 1.80
N PHE A 223 4.99 -4.26 1.53
CA PHE A 223 5.19 -2.84 1.80
C PHE A 223 5.45 -2.57 3.29
N HIS A 224 4.65 -3.14 4.20
CA HIS A 224 4.81 -2.87 5.62
C HIS A 224 6.01 -3.60 6.24
N ARG A 225 6.41 -4.75 5.69
CA ARG A 225 7.68 -5.40 6.04
C ARG A 225 8.88 -4.52 5.67
N GLN A 226 8.90 -4.01 4.44
CA GLN A 226 9.91 -3.06 3.96
C GLN A 226 9.93 -1.77 4.80
N LEU A 227 8.76 -1.18 5.07
CA LEU A 227 8.63 0.01 5.89
C LEU A 227 9.30 -0.16 7.25
N PHE A 228 9.06 -1.27 7.93
CA PHE A 228 9.70 -1.56 9.22
C PHE A 228 11.21 -1.78 9.07
N CYS A 229 11.65 -2.59 8.11
CA CYS A 229 13.08 -2.85 7.88
C CYS A 229 13.86 -1.62 7.38
N TRP A 230 13.17 -0.58 6.91
CA TRP A 230 13.76 0.70 6.51
C TRP A 230 13.68 1.78 7.59
N ILE A 231 13.23 1.46 8.81
CA ILE A 231 13.05 2.46 9.89
C ILE A 231 14.29 3.33 10.10
N ASP A 232 15.49 2.77 10.07
CA ASP A 232 16.73 3.55 10.25
C ASP A 232 16.97 4.58 9.14
N LYS A 233 16.35 4.40 7.97
CA LYS A 233 16.46 5.32 6.82
C LYS A 233 15.49 6.50 6.91
N TRP A 234 14.36 6.37 7.62
CA TRP A 234 13.30 7.37 7.62
C TRP A 234 12.91 7.92 8.99
N ILE A 235 13.26 7.28 10.10
CA ILE A 235 12.80 7.65 11.44
C ILE A 235 13.22 9.05 11.89
N GLU A 236 14.32 9.57 11.34
CA GLU A 236 14.83 10.92 11.64
C GLU A 236 14.42 11.97 10.59
N LEU A 237 13.68 11.57 9.55
CA LEU A 237 13.21 12.51 8.54
C LEU A 237 12.01 13.29 9.07
N ASN A 238 11.97 14.58 8.73
CA ASN A 238 10.78 15.39 8.92
C ASN A 238 9.96 15.48 7.62
N MET A 239 8.78 16.11 7.71
CA MET A 239 7.89 16.27 6.55
C MET A 239 8.50 17.13 5.44
N GLU A 240 9.38 18.08 5.73
CA GLU A 240 10.08 18.88 4.70
C GLU A 240 11.07 18.02 3.91
N ASP A 241 11.81 17.15 4.60
CA ASP A 241 12.71 16.17 3.97
C ASP A 241 11.91 15.27 3.01
N ILE A 242 10.75 14.79 3.46
CA ILE A 242 9.83 13.98 2.64
C ILE A 242 9.37 14.74 1.39
N ARG A 243 8.97 16.02 1.50
CA ARG A 243 8.55 16.80 0.34
C ARG A 243 9.67 16.99 -0.68
N ARG A 244 10.91 17.20 -0.23
CA ARG A 244 12.07 17.25 -1.12
C ARG A 244 12.32 15.91 -1.80
N MET A 245 12.21 14.82 -1.05
CA MET A 245 12.36 13.46 -1.58
C MET A 245 11.29 13.10 -2.60
N GLU A 246 10.03 13.49 -2.40
CA GLU A 246 8.94 13.24 -3.36
C GLU A 246 9.19 13.96 -4.70
N GLU A 247 9.66 15.20 -4.66
CA GLU A 247 10.01 15.97 -5.87
C GLU A 247 11.18 15.34 -6.63
N GLN A 248 12.22 14.91 -5.91
CA GLN A 248 13.34 14.18 -6.51
C GLN A 248 12.88 12.83 -7.09
N THR A 249 12.07 12.08 -6.34
CA THR A 249 11.55 10.77 -6.74
C THR A 249 10.72 10.88 -8.00
N ARG A 250 9.90 11.92 -8.16
CA ARG A 250 9.13 12.14 -9.40
C ARG A 250 10.05 12.15 -10.63
N ARG A 251 11.16 12.89 -10.57
CA ARG A 251 12.12 12.99 -11.68
C ARG A 251 12.84 11.66 -11.92
N GLU A 252 13.26 11.00 -10.85
CA GLU A 252 13.91 9.68 -10.93
C GLU A 252 12.99 8.65 -11.59
N LEU A 253 11.71 8.60 -11.22
CA LEU A 253 10.74 7.67 -11.79
C LEU A 253 10.58 7.87 -13.31
N ASP A 254 10.49 9.11 -13.78
CA ASP A 254 10.39 9.42 -15.20
C ASP A 254 11.63 8.95 -15.97
N GLU A 255 12.82 9.16 -15.40
CA GLU A 255 14.07 8.70 -16.00
C GLU A 255 14.19 7.17 -16.00
N MET A 256 13.92 6.53 -14.87
CA MET A 256 13.99 5.07 -14.70
C MET A 256 13.02 4.36 -15.64
N ARG A 257 11.80 4.89 -15.79
CA ARG A 257 10.80 4.33 -16.71
C ARG A 257 11.31 4.25 -18.15
N VAL A 258 12.17 5.19 -18.58
CA VAL A 258 12.72 5.22 -19.94
C VAL A 258 14.03 4.44 -20.05
N LYS A 259 14.92 4.54 -19.04
CA LYS A 259 16.30 4.06 -19.13
C LYS A 259 16.53 2.66 -18.56
N ASP A 260 15.79 2.28 -17.52
CA ASP A 260 16.00 1.01 -16.81
C ASP A 260 15.26 -0.14 -17.50
N PRO A 261 15.69 -1.41 -17.32
CA PRO A 261 14.87 -2.57 -17.68
C PRO A 261 13.65 -2.72 -16.74
N VAL A 262 12.66 -3.52 -17.16
CA VAL A 262 11.51 -3.90 -16.31
C VAL A 262 12.01 -4.58 -15.03
N LYS A 263 11.49 -4.18 -13.88
CA LYS A 263 11.86 -4.70 -12.55
C LYS A 263 10.68 -4.68 -11.58
N GLY A 264 10.84 -5.25 -10.38
CA GLY A 264 9.81 -5.30 -9.35
C GLY A 264 8.87 -6.50 -9.46
N MET A 265 7.73 -6.43 -8.80
CA MET A 265 6.74 -7.50 -8.74
C MET A 265 6.08 -7.75 -10.09
N VAL A 266 5.95 -9.03 -10.43
CA VAL A 266 5.09 -9.53 -11.50
C VAL A 266 3.92 -10.27 -10.85
N ALA A 267 2.72 -10.10 -11.40
CA ALA A 267 1.54 -10.85 -10.98
C ALA A 267 1.85 -12.36 -10.98
N LEU A 268 1.37 -13.06 -9.95
CA LEU A 268 1.38 -14.52 -9.96
C LEU A 268 0.31 -14.99 -10.95
N GLU A 269 0.68 -15.86 -11.88
CA GLU A 269 -0.30 -16.68 -12.61
C GLU A 269 -0.75 -17.76 -11.63
N ASP A 270 -2.00 -17.68 -11.19
CA ASP A 270 -2.68 -18.78 -10.50
C ASP A 270 -3.20 -19.78 -11.55
#